data_AF-A0A1V4TTE6-F1
#
_entry.id   AF-A0A1V4TTE6-F1
#
_cell.length_a   1.000
_cell.length_b   1.000
_cell.length_c   1.000
_cell.angle_alpha   90.00
_cell.angle_beta   90.00
_cell.angle_gamma   90.00
#
_symmetry.space_group_name_H-M   'P 1'
#
loop_
_entity.id
_entity.type
_entity.pdbx_description
1 polymer ?
#
loop_
_entity_poly.entity_id
_entity_poly.type
_entity_poly.pdbx_seq_one_letter_code
_entity_poly.pdbx_strand_id
1 'polypeptide(L)' 'MDERLLDVIIGFAAFLTLIILLAVLPMVMPAGTAYLAAIIVFILFLSGAGYFVNAKIT' A
#
# COMPACT_ATOMS: atom_id res chain seq x y z
N MET A 1 14.09 15.25 -3.97
CA MET A 1 13.76 14.36 -5.10
C MET A 1 12.68 15.06 -5.89
N ASP A 2 12.69 14.93 -7.22
CA ASP A 2 11.55 15.36 -8.04
C ASP A 2 10.27 14.75 -7.46
N GLU A 3 9.25 15.57 -7.20
CA GLU A 3 7.96 15.15 -6.64
C GLU A 3 7.34 14.02 -7.48
N ARG A 4 7.55 14.08 -8.79
CA ARG A 4 7.07 13.07 -9.74
C ARG A 4 7.76 11.72 -9.52
N LEU A 5 9.04 11.73 -9.15
CA LEU A 5 9.79 10.51 -8.85
C LEU A 5 9.31 9.89 -7.52
N LEU A 6 8.96 10.72 -6.53
CA LEU A 6 8.40 10.25 -5.27
C LEU A 6 7.05 9.55 -5.49
N ASP A 7 6.17 10.13 -6.30
CA ASP A 7 4.87 9.54 -6.63
C ASP A 7 5.00 8.18 -7.33
N VAL A 8 5.93 8.06 -8.29
CA VAL A 8 6.20 6.79 -8.99
C VAL A 8 6.70 5.72 -8.02
N ILE A 9 7.63 6.06 -7.13
CA ILE A 9 8.17 5.11 -6.14
C ILE A 9 7.08 4.67 -5.17
N ILE A 10 6.23 5.58 -4.71
CA ILE A 10 5.12 5.27 -3.81
C ILE A 10 4.10 4.36 -4.49
N GLY A 11 3.73 4.66 -5.74
CA GLY A 11 2.83 3.82 -6.52
C GLY A 11 3.37 2.40 -6.71
N PHE A 12 4.66 2.28 -7.04
CA PHE A 12 5.32 0.99 -7.19
C PHE A 12 5.40 0.22 -5.85
N ALA A 13 5.79 0.89 -4.77
CA ALA A 13 5.85 0.29 -3.43
C ALA A 13 4.46 -0.17 -2.94
N ALA A 14 3.42 0.62 -3.20
CA ALA A 14 2.04 0.26 -2.88
C ALA A 14 1.61 -0.99 -3.66
N PHE A 15 1.89 -1.05 -4.96
CA PHE A 15 1.55 -2.20 -5.79
C PHE A 15 2.23 -3.48 -5.31
N LEU A 16 3.53 -3.42 -5.01
CA LEU A 16 4.25 -4.58 -4.45
C LEU A 16 3.68 -5.00 -3.09
N THR A 17 3.36 -4.04 -2.24
CA THR A 17 2.75 -4.31 -0.93
C THR A 17 1.42 -5.05 -1.09
N LEU A 18 0.57 -4.63 -2.02
CA LEU A 18 -0.70 -5.31 -2.31
C LEU A 18 -0.47 -6.75 -2.78
N ILE A 19 0.45 -6.97 -3.72
CA ILE A 19 0.78 -8.32 -4.21
C ILE A 19 1.24 -9.22 -3.07
N ILE A 20 2.14 -8.73 -2.22
CA ILE A 20 2.65 -9.48 -1.07
C ILE A 20 1.50 -9.82 -0.11
N LEU A 21 0.62 -8.87 0.20
CA LEU A 21 -0.54 -9.13 1.05
C LEU A 21 -1.46 -10.18 0.44
N LEU A 22 -1.77 -10.10 -0.85
CA LEU A 22 -2.62 -11.09 -1.52
C LEU A 22 -2.00 -12.49 -1.56
N ALA A 23 -0.68 -12.59 -1.70
CA ALA A 23 0.02 -13.87 -1.74
C ALA A 23 0.24 -14.49 -0.35
N VAL A 24 0.56 -13.66 0.65
CA VAL A 24 1.04 -14.13 1.96
C VAL A 24 -0.08 -14.26 2.98
N LEU A 25 -1.02 -13.32 3.01
CA LEU A 25 -2.06 -13.30 4.05
C LEU A 25 -2.96 -14.55 4.04
N PRO A 26 -3.36 -15.10 2.87
CA PRO A 26 -4.14 -16.35 2.82
C PRO A 26 -3.37 -17.58 3.32
N MET A 27 -2.04 -17.53 3.46
CA MET A 27 -1.26 -18.62 4.02
C MET A 27 -1.37 -18.73 5.54
N VAL A 28 -1.85 -17.67 6.21
CA VAL A 28 -1.93 -17.59 7.68
C VAL A 28 -3.35 -17.41 8.21
N MET A 29 -4.34 -17.12 7.35
CA MET A 29 -5.75 -16.96 7.75
C MET A 29 -6.72 -17.36 6.61
N PRO A 30 -8.02 -17.59 6.89
CA PRO A 30 -9.00 -17.96 5.88
C PRO A 30 -9.04 -16.97 4.71
N ALA A 31 -9.07 -17.48 3.47
CA ALA A 31 -8.92 -16.67 2.25
C ALA A 31 -9.88 -15.47 2.17
N GLY A 32 -11.16 -15.65 2.52
CA GLY A 32 -12.15 -14.55 2.50
C GLY A 32 -11.76 -13.40 3.43
N THR A 33 -11.39 -13.71 4.67
CA THR A 33 -10.93 -12.72 5.64
C THR A 33 -9.57 -12.13 5.25
N ALA A 34 -8.70 -12.94 4.67
CA ALA A 34 -7.37 -12.53 4.21
C ALA A 34 -7.45 -11.42 3.16
N TYR A 35 -8.31 -11.57 2.15
CA TYR A 35 -8.45 -10.56 1.11
C TYR A 35 -9.07 -9.27 1.63
N LEU A 36 -10.05 -9.35 2.55
CA LEU A 36 -10.60 -8.17 3.20
C LEU A 36 -9.54 -7.42 4.02
N ALA A 37 -8.76 -8.15 4.82
CA ALA A 37 -7.68 -7.56 5.59
C ALA A 37 -6.59 -6.95 4.70
N ALA A 38 -6.22 -7.61 3.60
CA ALA A 38 -5.27 -7.08 2.61
C ALA A 38 -5.73 -5.74 2.04
N ILE A 39 -7.01 -5.62 1.68
CA ILE A 39 -7.60 -4.37 1.17
C ILE A 39 -7.56 -3.27 2.24
N ILE A 40 -7.94 -3.58 3.48
CA ILE A 40 -7.93 -2.61 4.58
C ILE A 40 -6.50 -2.08 4.83
N VAL A 41 -5.52 -2.99 4.92
CA VAL A 41 -4.11 -2.61 5.12
C VAL A 41 -3.60 -1.79 3.94
N PHE A 42 -3.97 -2.14 2.71
CA PHE A 42 -3.59 -1.40 1.51
C PHE A 42 -4.15 0.03 1.48
N ILE A 43 -5.41 0.23 1.88
CA ILE A 43 -6.02 1.57 2.00
C ILE A 43 -5.29 2.41 3.04
N LEU A 44 -4.96 1.83 4.20
CA LEU A 44 -4.21 2.52 5.24
C LEU A 44 -2.80 2.89 4.77
N PHE A 45 -2.14 2.00 4.03
CA PHE A 45 -0.83 2.25 3.44
C PHE A 45 -0.87 3.44 2.46
N LEU A 46 -1.83 3.44 1.52
CA LEU A 46 -2.00 4.56 0.57
C LEU A 46 -2.36 5.87 1.27
N SER A 47 -3.19 5.81 2.31
CA SER A 47 -3.56 6.99 3.10
C SER A 47 -2.35 7.60 3.82
N GLY A 48 -1.52 6.75 4.42
CA GLY A 48 -0.25 7.17 5.02
C GLY A 48 0.71 7.76 3.99
N ALA A 49 0.87 7.10 2.85
CA ALA A 49 1.73 7.58 1.77
C ALA A 49 1.27 8.94 1.22
N GLY A 50 -0.04 9.13 1.02
CA GLY A 50 -0.61 10.41 0.60
C GLY A 50 -0.38 11.54 1.62
N TYR A 51 -0.46 11.24 2.92
CA TYR A 51 -0.12 12.20 3.97
C TYR A 51 1.36 12.63 3.90
N PHE A 52 2.28 11.69 3.73
CA PHE A 52 3.71 11.98 3.62
C PHE A 52 4.06 12.78 2.36
N VAL A 53 3.39 12.52 1.24
CA VAL A 53 3.55 13.33 0.02
C VAL A 53 3.05 14.75 0.26
N ASN A 54 1.85 14.91 0.82
CA ASN A 54 1.27 16.23 1.07
C ASN A 54 2.10 17.07 2.04
N ALA A 55 2.70 16.44 3.06
CA ALA A 55 3.61 17.09 4.01
C ALA A 55 4.96 17.54 3.40
N LYS A 56 5.30 17.09 2.18
CA LYS A 56 6.50 17.53 1.46
C LYS A 56 6.22 18.58 0.39
N ILE A 57 4.95 18.70 -0.05
CA ILE A 57 4.50 19.68 -1.04
C ILE A 57 4.12 21.02 -0.35
N THR A 58 3.69 20.97 0.91
CA THR A 58 3.34 22.15 1.73
C THR A 58 4.56 22.67 2.50
#